data_AF-A0A6B3F062-F1
#
_entry.id   AF-A0A6B3F062-F1
#
_cell.length_a   1.000
_cell.length_b   1.000
_cell.length_c   1.000
_cell.angle_alpha   90.00
_cell.angle_beta   90.00
_cell.angle_gamma   90.00
#
_symmetry.space_group_name_H-M   'P 1'
#
loop_
_entity.id
_entity.type
_entity.pdbx_description
1 polymer ?
#
loop_
_entity_poly.entity_id
_entity_poly.type
_entity_poly.pdbx_seq_one_letter_code
_entity_poly.pdbx_strand_id
1 'polypeptide(L)' 'PGVRVLVHPECKHEVVSAADEVGSTEYIIKALDAAPAGSKWAIGTELNLVRRLAKAHPDKEIVFLDRTVCF' A
#
# COMPACT_ATOMS: atom_id res chain seq x y z
N PRO A 1 10.10 6.91 9.95
CA PRO A 1 8.76 7.13 10.57
C PRO A 1 7.89 8.01 9.68
N GLY A 2 6.76 7.51 9.16
CA GLY A 2 5.85 8.28 8.31
C GLY A 2 5.33 7.59 7.04
N VAL A 3 5.61 6.29 6.86
CA VAL A 3 5.02 5.47 5.79
C VAL A 3 3.90 4.63 6.40
N ARG A 4 2.72 4.60 5.78
CA ARG A 4 1.60 3.74 6.20
C ARG A 4 1.62 2.45 5.38
N VAL A 5 1.54 1.31 6.06
CA VAL A 5 1.56 -0.02 5.45
C VAL A 5 0.13 -0.55 5.34
N LEU A 6 -0.36 -0.72 4.11
CA LEU A 6 -1.70 -1.21 3.83
C LEU A 6 -1.63 -2.46 2.94
N VAL A 7 -2.19 -3.57 3.40
CA VAL A 7 -2.03 -4.87 2.73
C VAL A 7 -3.35 -5.58 2.48
N HIS A 8 -3.37 -6.44 1.46
CA HIS A 8 -4.48 -7.34 1.17
C HIS A 8 -4.44 -8.53 2.12
N PRO A 9 -5.59 -9.03 2.63
CA PRO A 9 -5.63 -10.19 3.52
C PRO A 9 -5.09 -11.49 2.90
N GLU A 10 -4.96 -11.54 1.57
CA GLU A 10 -4.31 -12.66 0.85
C GLU A 10 -2.78 -12.65 0.96
N CYS A 11 -2.19 -11.60 1.54
CA CYS A 11 -0.77 -11.57 1.86
C CYS A 11 -0.40 -12.60 2.93
N LYS A 12 0.90 -12.90 3.02
CA LYS A 12 1.42 -13.81 4.05
C LYS A 12 1.06 -13.29 5.44
N HIS A 13 0.74 -14.20 6.36
CA HIS A 13 0.35 -13.86 7.72
C HIS A 13 1.31 -12.88 8.40
N GLU A 14 2.63 -13.10 8.27
CA GLU A 14 3.67 -12.22 8.82
C GLU A 14 3.56 -10.77 8.31
N VAL A 15 3.17 -10.58 7.05
CA VAL A 15 2.98 -9.27 6.43
C VAL A 15 1.69 -8.62 6.90
N VAL A 16 0.61 -9.42 6.99
CA VAL A 16 -0.70 -8.96 7.49
C VAL A 16 -0.60 -8.54 8.96
N SER A 17 0.14 -9.30 9.78
CA SER A 17 0.35 -8.99 11.19
C SER A 17 1.25 -7.78 11.43
N ALA A 18 2.12 -7.42 10.47
CA ALA A 18 3.02 -6.29 10.57
C ALA A 18 2.48 -5.01 9.88
N ALA A 19 1.33 -5.10 9.21
CA ALA A 19 0.73 -3.97 8.51
C ALA A 19 -0.04 -3.05 9.47
N ASP A 20 -0.06 -1.75 9.15
CA ASP A 20 -0.88 -0.78 9.88
C ASP A 20 -2.37 -0.99 9.57
N GLU A 21 -2.67 -1.35 8.33
CA GLU A 21 -4.02 -1.55 7.83
C GLU A 21 -4.11 -2.80 6.94
N VAL A 22 -5.25 -3.49 6.99
CA VAL A 22 -5.54 -4.67 6.18
C VAL A 22 -6.91 -4.50 5.54
N GLY A 23 -7.01 -4.66 4.22
CA GLY A 23 -8.29 -4.49 3.53
C GLY A 23 -8.32 -5.04 2.11
N SER A 24 -9.52 -5.11 1.53
CA SER A 24 -9.72 -5.56 0.15
C SER A 24 -9.10 -4.58 -0.86
N THR A 25 -8.98 -5.00 -2.12
CA THR A 25 -8.57 -4.12 -3.23
C THR A 25 -9.37 -2.81 -3.27
N GLU A 26 -10.69 -2.87 -3.07
CA GLU A 26 -11.53 -1.66 -3.07
C GLU A 26 -11.25 -0.76 -1.85
N TYR A 27 -10.95 -1.35 -0.70
CA TYR A 27 -10.54 -0.59 0.47
C TYR A 27 -9.21 0.13 0.23
N ILE A 28 -8.24 -0.56 -0.39
CA ILE A 28 -6.95 0.03 -0.77
C ILE A 28 -7.13 1.25 -1.66
N ILE A 29 -7.96 1.14 -2.69
CA ILE A 29 -8.25 2.25 -3.61
C ILE A 29 -8.87 3.43 -2.84
N LYS A 30 -9.92 3.18 -2.04
CA LYS A 30 -10.59 4.22 -1.25
C LYS A 30 -9.66 4.90 -0.25
N ALA A 31 -8.80 4.15 0.41
CA ALA A 31 -7.84 4.67 1.37
C ALA A 31 -6.84 5.62 0.69
N LEU A 32 -6.36 5.26 -0.50
CA LEU A 32 -5.46 6.11 -1.29
C LEU A 32 -6.16 7.33 -1.89
N ASP A 33 -7.42 7.21 -2.31
CA ASP A 33 -8.24 8.33 -2.77
C ASP A 33 -8.48 9.36 -1.65
N ALA A 34 -8.76 8.88 -0.43
CA ALA A 34 -8.99 9.72 0.73
C ALA A 34 -7.70 10.24 1.37
N ALA A 35 -6.54 9.72 0.97
CA ALA A 35 -5.26 10.10 1.55
C ALA A 35 -4.87 11.54 1.16
N PRO A 36 -4.26 12.31 2.08
CA PRO A 36 -3.77 13.64 1.76
C PRO A 36 -2.60 13.58 0.77
N ALA A 37 -2.45 14.63 -0.04
CA ALA A 37 -1.29 14.79 -0.92
C ALA A 37 0.02 14.80 -0.11
N GLY A 38 1.08 14.21 -0.65
CA GLY A 38 2.38 14.05 0.01
C GLY A 38 2.45 12.91 1.02
N SER A 39 1.37 12.13 1.19
CA SER A 39 1.39 10.94 2.05
C SER A 39 2.19 9.80 1.43
N LYS A 40 2.81 8.98 2.29
CA LYS A 40 3.64 7.83 1.90
C LYS A 40 2.98 6.51 2.28
N TRP A 41 2.93 5.59 1.34
CA TRP A 41 2.18 4.34 1.45
C TRP A 41 2.99 3.17 0.92
N ALA A 42 3.05 2.10 1.70
CA ALA A 42 3.57 0.82 1.27
C ALA A 42 2.42 -0.18 1.11
N ILE A 43 2.16 -0.62 -0.12
CA ILE A 43 0.99 -1.42 -0.46
C ILE A 43 1.39 -2.87 -0.75
N GLY A 44 0.85 -3.80 0.04
CA GLY A 44 1.03 -5.25 -0.16
C GLY A 44 -0.18 -5.85 -0.86
N THR A 45 -0.16 -5.93 -2.19
CA THR A 45 -1.22 -6.58 -3.00
C THR A 45 -0.62 -7.05 -4.33
N GLU A 46 -1.35 -7.01 -5.43
CA GLU A 46 -0.82 -7.25 -6.76
C GLU A 46 0.04 -6.08 -7.27
N LEU A 47 1.26 -6.36 -7.75
CA LEU A 47 2.21 -5.38 -8.27
C LEU A 47 1.59 -4.46 -9.36
N ASN A 48 0.81 -5.05 -10.27
CA ASN A 48 0.19 -4.29 -11.36
C ASN A 48 -0.85 -3.28 -10.85
N LEU A 49 -1.59 -3.62 -9.79
CA LEU A 49 -2.53 -2.72 -9.16
C LEU A 49 -1.79 -1.56 -8.50
N VAL A 50 -0.75 -1.84 -7.72
CA VAL A 50 0.05 -0.79 -7.06
C VAL A 50 0.67 0.17 -8.06
N ARG A 51 1.22 -0.34 -9.18
CA ARG A 51 1.77 0.50 -10.25
C ARG A 51 0.70 1.40 -10.89
N ARG A 52 -0.53 0.91 -11.05
CA ARG A 52 -1.63 1.73 -11.57
C ARG A 52 -2.02 2.83 -10.58
N LEU A 53 -2.09 2.50 -9.29
CA LEU A 53 -2.43 3.46 -8.24
C LEU A 53 -1.35 4.53 -8.07
N ALA A 54 -0.08 4.15 -8.07
CA ALA A 54 1.04 5.09 -8.06
C ALA A 54 1.00 6.08 -9.23
N LYS A 55 0.58 5.62 -10.42
CA LYS A 55 0.39 6.50 -11.59
C LYS A 55 -0.85 7.37 -11.48
N ALA A 56 -1.92 6.89 -10.85
CA ALA A 56 -3.16 7.63 -10.66
C ALA A 56 -3.04 8.71 -9.57
N HIS A 57 -2.14 8.52 -8.61
CA HIS A 57 -1.88 9.46 -7.51
C HIS A 57 -0.42 9.91 -7.51
N PRO A 58 0.03 10.69 -8.52
CA PRO A 58 1.41 11.19 -8.58
C PRO A 58 1.74 12.17 -7.45
N ASP A 59 0.72 12.68 -6.76
CA ASP A 59 0.82 13.51 -5.56
C ASP A 59 1.17 12.71 -4.30
N LYS A 60 1.16 11.37 -4.36
CA LYS A 60 1.41 10.47 -3.23
C LYS A 60 2.58 9.55 -3.51
N GLU A 61 3.33 9.19 -2.48
CA GLU A 61 4.42 8.24 -2.60
C GLU A 61 3.89 6.83 -2.33
N ILE A 62 3.55 6.11 -3.39
CA ILE A 62 3.01 4.74 -3.30
C ILE A 62 4.08 3.76 -3.74
N VAL A 63 4.54 2.91 -2.82
CA VAL A 63 5.53 1.87 -3.07
C VAL A 63 4.92 0.48 -2.92
N PHE A 64 5.41 -0.46 -3.70
CA PHE A 64 5.00 -1.86 -3.59
C PHE A 64 5.77 -2.52 -2.45
N LEU A 65 5.04 -3.20 -1.56
CA LEU A 65 5.62 -3.95 -0.45
C LEU A 65 6.15 -5.30 -0.98
N ASP A 66 7.30 -5.27 -1.64
CA ASP A 66 8.01 -6.48 -2.06
C ASP A 66 8.95 -6.96 -0.96
N ARG A 67 9.07 -8.29 -0.82
CA ARG A 67 9.97 -8.96 0.14
C ARG A 67 11.44 -8.51 0.04
N THR A 68 11.83 -7.83 -1.03
CA THR A 68 13.22 -7.43 -1.29
C THR A 68 13.59 -6.04 -0.77
N VAL A 69 12.74 -5.38 0.02
CA VAL A 69 13.11 -4.09 0.64
C VAL A 69 13.45 -4.31 2.12
N CYS A 70 14.67 -4.79 2.37
CA CYS A 70 15.34 -4.59 3.65
C CYS A 70 15.82 -3.13 3.71
N PHE A 71 15.34 -2.36 4.69
CA PHE A 71 16.02 -1.17 5.17
C PHE A 71 16.75 -1.50 6.47
#